data_AF-A0A4P9Z6K5-F1
#
_entry.id   AF-A0A4P9Z6K5-F1
#
_cell.length_a   1.000
_cell.length_b   1.000
_cell.length_c   1.000
_cell.angle_alpha   90.00
_cell.angle_beta   90.00
_cell.angle_gamma   90.00
#
_symmetry.space_group_name_H-M   'P 1'
#
loop_
_entity.id
_entity.type
_entity.pdbx_description
1 polymer ?
#
loop_
_entity_poly.entity_id
_entity_poly.type
_entity_poly.pdbx_seq_one_letter_code
_entity_poly.pdbx_strand_id
1 'polypeptide(L)'
;MLNGGNKKWGRFPPYRDLGYTAAAAGTDGAFALGSVGAGFGATTANFKGGLGSASAVMANGVRVAAIASVNAVGSVTVGDGPWFWAAPFEQNNELGGRGLPPAFTADMLAMRLKGGPAATAIENTTLAIVVTDAILTKPQVKRLAIIAQTGFARAIYPVHAPLDGDVVFAAATCENAIDPLYGLTELGAVAANVVARAIARGVYEANALPFAGALPSWKMRFAR
;
A
#
# COMPACT_ATOMS: atom_id res chain seq x y z
N MET A 1 3.60 7.07 -13.47
CA MET A 1 4.14 7.75 -12.27
C MET A 1 4.68 9.16 -12.58
N LEU A 2 4.50 10.11 -11.64
CA LEU A 2 5.05 11.48 -11.70
C LEU A 2 6.36 11.56 -10.89
N ASN A 3 7.39 10.86 -11.35
CA ASN A 3 8.63 10.65 -10.58
C ASN A 3 9.87 11.26 -11.25
N GLY A 4 9.70 12.07 -12.29
CA GLY A 4 10.80 12.69 -13.05
C GLY A 4 11.62 11.72 -13.91
N GLY A 5 11.28 10.43 -13.95
CA GLY A 5 12.00 9.44 -14.75
C GLY A 5 11.74 9.61 -16.26
N ASN A 6 12.76 9.31 -17.09
CA ASN A 6 12.58 9.25 -18.53
C ASN A 6 11.56 8.15 -18.88
N LYS A 7 10.53 8.49 -19.65
CA LYS A 7 9.50 7.55 -20.13
C LYS A 7 9.60 7.30 -21.64
N LYS A 8 10.47 8.01 -22.35
CA LYS A 8 10.63 7.95 -23.81
C LYS A 8 11.55 6.80 -24.22
N TRP A 9 11.23 5.58 -23.79
CA TRP A 9 12.03 4.37 -24.05
C TRP A 9 11.86 3.81 -25.48
N GLY A 10 10.96 4.39 -26.28
CA GLY A 10 10.71 3.94 -27.64
C GLY A 10 10.06 2.55 -27.68
N ARG A 11 10.44 1.75 -28.69
CA ARG A 11 9.80 0.44 -28.98
C ARG A 11 10.08 -0.64 -27.93
N PHE A 12 11.22 -0.57 -27.24
CA PHE A 12 11.67 -1.63 -26.33
C PHE A 12 11.94 -1.07 -24.93
N PRO A 13 10.89 -0.81 -24.14
CA PRO A 13 11.07 -0.40 -22.75
C PRO A 13 11.70 -1.53 -21.92
N PRO A 14 12.47 -1.20 -20.88
CA PRO A 14 13.21 -2.19 -20.08
C PRO A 14 12.31 -3.05 -19.18
N TYR A 15 10.99 -2.81 -19.16
CA TYR A 15 10.07 -3.42 -18.19
C TYR A 15 10.05 -4.95 -18.23
N ARG A 16 10.22 -5.56 -19.41
CA ARG A 16 10.29 -7.03 -19.53
C ARG A 16 11.47 -7.59 -18.74
N ASP A 17 12.65 -7.04 -18.98
CA ASP A 17 13.89 -7.57 -18.41
C ASP A 17 13.99 -7.22 -16.91
N LEU A 18 13.46 -6.05 -16.52
CA LEU A 18 13.27 -5.69 -15.10
C LEU A 18 12.30 -6.66 -14.40
N GLY A 19 11.20 -7.02 -15.05
CA GLY A 19 10.22 -7.98 -14.52
C GLY A 19 10.82 -9.38 -14.33
N TYR A 20 11.59 -9.86 -15.31
CA TYR A 20 12.30 -11.12 -15.22
C TYR A 20 13.32 -11.12 -14.07
N THR A 21 14.12 -10.06 -13.97
CA THR A 21 15.13 -9.92 -12.91
C THR A 21 14.48 -9.88 -11.53
N ALA A 22 13.37 -9.16 -11.37
CA ALA A 22 12.63 -9.10 -10.12
C ALA A 22 12.05 -10.46 -9.71
N ALA A 23 11.50 -11.23 -10.66
CA ALA A 23 10.99 -12.56 -10.40
C ALA A 23 12.11 -13.54 -10.00
N ALA A 24 13.26 -13.49 -10.68
CA ALA A 24 14.41 -14.33 -10.37
C ALA A 24 15.06 -13.98 -9.02
N ALA A 25 14.95 -12.73 -8.56
CA ALA A 25 15.47 -12.27 -7.28
C ALA A 25 14.52 -12.53 -6.08
N GLY A 26 13.36 -13.16 -6.31
CA GLY A 26 12.41 -13.48 -5.24
C GLY A 26 12.99 -14.50 -4.27
N THR A 27 13.01 -14.17 -2.98
CA THR A 27 13.47 -15.05 -1.90
C THR A 27 12.52 -15.05 -0.72
N ASP A 28 12.62 -16.07 0.12
CA ASP A 28 11.94 -16.09 1.41
C ASP A 28 12.57 -15.08 2.38
N GLY A 29 11.82 -14.73 3.43
CA GLY A 29 12.30 -13.91 4.53
C GLY A 29 12.12 -12.40 4.33
N ALA A 30 12.94 -11.62 5.02
CA ALA A 30 12.85 -10.17 5.01
C ALA A 30 13.35 -9.58 3.69
N PHE A 31 12.65 -8.56 3.20
CA PHE A 31 13.01 -7.84 2.00
C PHE A 31 12.91 -6.32 2.23
N ALA A 32 13.60 -5.55 1.41
CA ALA A 32 13.61 -4.10 1.53
C ALA A 32 12.23 -3.50 1.24
N LEU A 33 11.88 -2.45 1.99
CA LEU A 33 10.65 -1.66 1.81
C LEU A 33 11.00 -0.22 1.42
N GLY A 34 9.96 0.56 1.12
CA GLY A 34 10.09 1.96 0.75
C GLY A 34 10.43 2.14 -0.72
N SER A 35 11.54 2.82 -1.01
CA SER A 35 11.91 3.24 -2.37
C SER A 35 12.71 2.17 -3.12
N VAL A 36 12.11 1.00 -3.29
CA VAL A 36 12.67 -0.16 -4.01
C VAL A 36 11.62 -0.78 -4.93
N GLY A 37 12.07 -1.46 -5.99
CA GLY A 37 11.18 -2.15 -6.93
C GLY A 37 10.06 -1.25 -7.46
N ALA A 38 8.82 -1.75 -7.41
CA ALA A 38 7.63 -0.99 -7.81
C ALA A 38 7.41 0.30 -6.99
N GLY A 39 7.92 0.35 -5.74
CA GLY A 39 7.86 1.51 -4.88
C GLY A 39 8.87 2.62 -5.20
N PHE A 40 9.89 2.33 -6.03
CA PHE A 40 10.99 3.26 -6.30
C PHE A 40 10.48 4.63 -6.79
N GLY A 41 9.62 4.61 -7.81
CA GLY A 41 9.01 5.82 -8.39
C GLY A 41 7.71 6.27 -7.74
N ALA A 42 7.22 5.57 -6.73
CA ALA A 42 5.86 5.77 -6.23
C ALA A 42 5.72 7.06 -5.42
N THR A 43 4.59 7.77 -5.57
CA THR A 43 4.26 8.98 -4.81
C THR A 43 2.78 9.05 -4.47
N THR A 44 2.46 9.70 -3.34
CA THR A 44 1.10 10.03 -2.90
C THR A 44 0.80 11.52 -3.18
N ALA A 45 -0.32 12.04 -2.69
CA ALA A 45 -0.67 13.45 -2.82
C ALA A 45 0.40 14.42 -2.31
N ASN A 46 1.07 14.09 -1.20
CA ASN A 46 1.94 15.01 -0.46
C ASN A 46 3.29 14.43 -0.01
N PHE A 47 3.48 13.11 -0.13
CA PHE A 47 4.71 12.43 0.27
C PHE A 47 5.22 11.45 -0.79
N LYS A 48 6.49 11.09 -0.64
CA LYS A 48 7.06 9.94 -1.32
C LYS A 48 6.27 8.67 -0.91
N GLY A 49 5.82 7.93 -1.90
CA GLY A 49 5.22 6.61 -1.73
C GLY A 49 6.28 5.52 -1.77
N GLY A 50 5.86 4.26 -1.67
CA GLY A 50 6.83 3.16 -1.66
C GLY A 50 6.19 1.79 -1.66
N LEU A 51 7.06 0.79 -1.55
CA LEU A 51 6.71 -0.61 -1.39
C LEU A 51 6.57 -0.89 0.11
N GLY A 52 5.41 -1.35 0.54
CA GLY A 52 5.17 -1.74 1.91
C GLY A 52 4.71 -3.19 2.00
N SER A 53 4.87 -3.77 3.17
CA SER A 53 4.44 -5.13 3.47
C SER A 53 3.96 -5.21 4.90
N ALA A 54 3.02 -6.09 5.20
CA ALA A 54 2.62 -6.40 6.58
C ALA A 54 2.06 -7.81 6.63
N SER A 55 1.95 -8.36 7.83
CA SER A 55 1.31 -9.66 8.06
C SER A 55 0.62 -9.72 9.41
N ALA A 56 -0.25 -10.72 9.56
CA ALA A 56 -0.89 -11.07 10.80
C ALA A 56 -1.02 -12.59 10.91
N VAL A 57 -1.03 -13.06 12.15
CA VAL A 57 -1.39 -14.43 12.52
C VAL A 57 -2.71 -14.34 13.28
N MET A 58 -3.72 -15.06 12.79
CA MET A 58 -5.03 -15.15 13.43
C MET A 58 -4.97 -16.04 14.68
N ALA A 59 -5.97 -15.97 15.56
CA ALA A 59 -6.00 -16.78 16.79
C ALA A 59 -5.98 -18.29 16.52
N ASN A 60 -6.48 -18.72 15.36
CA ASN A 60 -6.46 -20.11 14.90
C ASN A 60 -5.16 -20.51 14.17
N GLY A 61 -4.14 -19.66 14.14
CA GLY A 61 -2.85 -19.91 13.50
C GLY A 61 -2.79 -19.59 12.00
N VAL A 62 -3.92 -19.28 11.35
CA VAL A 62 -3.94 -18.87 9.93
C VAL A 62 -3.14 -17.59 9.74
N ARG A 63 -2.33 -17.56 8.68
CA ARG A 63 -1.52 -16.40 8.33
C ARG A 63 -2.11 -15.66 7.16
N VAL A 64 -2.00 -14.34 7.20
CA VAL A 64 -2.27 -13.48 6.04
C VAL A 64 -1.22 -12.38 5.96
N ALA A 65 -0.71 -12.17 4.76
CA ALA A 65 0.28 -11.15 4.45
C ALA A 65 -0.19 -10.30 3.27
N ALA A 66 0.23 -9.05 3.24
CA ALA A 66 0.04 -8.19 2.08
C ALA A 66 1.34 -7.47 1.73
N ILE A 67 1.53 -7.25 0.43
CA ILE A 67 2.53 -6.35 -0.13
C ILE A 67 1.82 -5.31 -0.99
N ALA A 68 2.21 -4.03 -0.88
CA ALA A 68 1.56 -2.93 -1.58
C ALA A 68 2.58 -1.97 -2.20
N SER A 69 2.38 -1.60 -3.46
CA SER A 69 3.09 -0.51 -4.14
C SER A 69 2.22 0.74 -4.14
N VAL A 70 2.63 1.75 -3.38
CA VAL A 70 1.76 2.88 -2.98
C VAL A 70 2.03 4.11 -3.84
N ASN A 71 1.34 4.20 -4.97
CA ASN A 71 1.35 5.35 -5.88
C ASN A 71 -0.04 6.00 -5.96
N ALA A 72 -0.66 6.17 -4.79
CA ALA A 72 -2.03 6.64 -4.62
C ALA A 72 -2.24 8.06 -5.15
N VAL A 73 -3.47 8.34 -5.59
CA VAL A 73 -3.88 9.72 -5.88
C VAL A 73 -4.11 10.53 -4.59
N GLY A 74 -4.61 9.88 -3.54
CA GLY A 74 -4.92 10.50 -2.25
C GLY A 74 -3.73 10.62 -1.31
N SER A 75 -4.02 11.06 -0.09
CA SER A 75 -3.06 11.11 1.01
C SER A 75 -3.13 9.85 1.85
N VAL A 76 -1.97 9.35 2.28
CA VAL A 76 -1.84 8.23 3.23
C VAL A 76 -1.75 8.74 4.69
N THR A 77 -1.44 10.03 4.85
CA THR A 77 -1.44 10.74 6.12
C THR A 77 -2.71 11.57 6.31
N VAL A 78 -3.03 11.85 7.57
CA VAL A 78 -4.07 12.80 7.95
C VAL A 78 -3.56 14.22 7.69
N GLY A 79 -4.15 14.88 6.69
CA GLY A 79 -3.63 16.12 6.13
C GLY A 79 -2.14 16.02 5.75
N ASP A 80 -1.38 17.06 6.07
CA ASP A 80 0.08 17.10 5.90
C ASP A 80 0.84 16.78 7.19
N GLY A 81 0.15 16.21 8.18
CA GLY A 81 0.68 15.88 9.49
C GLY A 81 1.39 14.52 9.56
N PRO A 82 1.93 14.17 10.74
CA PRO A 82 2.67 12.94 10.94
C PRO A 82 1.78 11.68 11.14
N TRP A 83 0.46 11.82 11.23
CA TRP A 83 -0.43 10.70 11.55
C TRP A 83 -0.86 9.95 10.29
N PHE A 84 -0.89 8.62 10.36
CA PHE A 84 -1.38 7.76 9.28
C PHE A 84 -2.86 7.44 9.46
N TRP A 85 -3.62 7.35 8.36
CA TRP A 85 -5.01 6.87 8.40
C TRP A 85 -5.10 5.44 8.96
N ALA A 86 -4.07 4.62 8.68
CA ALA A 86 -3.98 3.25 9.16
C ALA A 86 -3.56 3.10 10.63
N ALA A 87 -3.36 4.21 11.37
CA ALA A 87 -2.89 4.18 12.76
C ALA A 87 -3.71 3.26 13.70
N PRO A 88 -5.05 3.13 13.58
CA PRO A 88 -5.82 2.20 14.42
C PRO A 88 -5.44 0.72 14.27
N PHE A 89 -4.73 0.38 13.18
CA PHE A 89 -4.33 -0.99 12.86
C PHE A 89 -2.83 -1.21 13.03
N GLU A 90 -2.08 -0.19 13.45
CA GLU A 90 -0.64 -0.27 13.66
C GLU A 90 -0.29 -1.36 14.68
N GLN A 91 0.80 -2.09 14.41
CA GLN A 91 1.38 -3.04 15.35
C GLN A 91 2.86 -2.73 15.56
N ASN A 92 3.37 -2.95 16.78
CA ASN A 92 4.79 -2.88 17.10
C ASN A 92 5.49 -1.56 16.69
N ASN A 93 4.76 -0.44 16.74
CA ASN A 93 5.25 0.88 16.32
C ASN A 93 5.80 0.93 14.88
N GLU A 94 5.32 0.05 13.99
CA GLU A 94 5.80 -0.05 12.60
C GLU A 94 5.52 1.21 11.74
N LEU A 95 4.71 2.15 12.25
CA LEU A 95 4.39 3.47 11.67
C LEU A 95 4.85 4.62 12.59
N GLY A 96 5.70 4.33 13.58
CA GLY A 96 6.24 5.30 14.54
C GLY A 96 5.41 5.51 15.80
N GLY A 97 4.34 4.72 16.04
CA GLY A 97 3.61 4.68 17.30
C GLY A 97 2.90 5.98 17.67
N ARG A 98 2.50 6.78 16.67
CA ARG A 98 1.94 8.13 16.89
C ARG A 98 0.44 8.14 17.18
N GLY A 99 -0.26 7.05 16.87
CA GLY A 99 -1.72 6.98 16.96
C GLY A 99 -2.42 7.95 15.99
N LEU A 100 -3.61 8.40 16.38
CA LEU A 100 -4.40 9.41 15.65
C LEU A 100 -4.12 10.82 16.18
N PRO A 101 -4.41 11.88 15.40
CA PRO A 101 -4.37 13.24 15.92
C PRO A 101 -5.37 13.41 17.09
N PRO A 102 -5.09 14.32 18.04
CA PRO A 102 -5.98 14.57 19.18
C PRO A 102 -7.36 15.11 18.77
N ALA A 103 -7.45 15.74 17.59
CA ALA A 103 -8.68 16.17 16.97
C ALA A 103 -8.52 16.20 15.44
N PHE A 104 -9.63 16.02 14.71
CA PHE A 104 -9.69 16.21 13.26
C PHE A 104 -10.21 17.60 12.93
N THR A 105 -9.40 18.39 12.22
CA THR A 105 -9.80 19.70 11.71
C THR A 105 -10.38 19.58 10.29
N ALA A 106 -11.10 20.60 9.84
CA ALA A 106 -11.59 20.64 8.46
C ALA A 106 -10.46 20.55 7.42
N ASP A 107 -9.29 21.16 7.70
CA ASP A 107 -8.12 21.05 6.82
C ASP A 107 -7.55 19.62 6.77
N MET A 108 -7.50 18.91 7.89
CA MET A 108 -7.04 17.52 7.95
C MET A 108 -7.91 16.58 7.09
N LEU A 109 -9.19 16.93 6.93
CA LEU A 109 -10.17 16.20 6.12
C LEU A 109 -10.33 16.80 4.71
N ALA A 110 -9.61 17.88 4.39
CA ALA A 110 -9.68 18.48 3.07
C ALA A 110 -9.12 17.49 2.03
N MET A 111 -9.84 17.36 0.93
CA MET A 111 -9.46 16.50 -0.18
C MET A 111 -8.10 16.93 -0.75
N ARG A 112 -7.14 16.01 -0.74
CA ARG A 112 -5.81 16.19 -1.35
C ARG A 112 -5.66 15.22 -2.50
N LEU A 113 -5.48 15.74 -3.71
CA LEU A 113 -5.26 14.94 -4.91
C LEU A 113 -3.89 15.26 -5.49
N LYS A 114 -3.12 14.21 -5.77
CA LYS A 114 -1.87 14.30 -6.53
C LYS A 114 -2.12 14.94 -7.89
N GLY A 115 -1.48 16.08 -8.13
CA GLY A 115 -1.65 16.88 -9.35
C GLY A 115 -2.82 17.87 -9.33
N GLY A 116 -3.66 17.85 -8.28
CA GLY A 116 -4.75 18.82 -8.07
C GLY A 116 -5.76 18.88 -9.25
N PRO A 117 -6.38 20.05 -9.50
CA PRO A 117 -7.30 20.26 -10.63
C PRO A 117 -6.65 20.06 -12.01
N ALA A 118 -5.32 20.13 -12.08
CA ALA A 118 -4.54 19.90 -13.29
C ALA A 118 -4.13 18.42 -13.46
N ALA A 119 -4.65 17.52 -12.62
CA ALA A 119 -4.45 16.08 -12.77
C ALA A 119 -5.10 15.63 -14.08
N THR A 120 -4.29 15.42 -15.12
CA THR A 120 -4.70 14.64 -16.28
C THR A 120 -4.72 13.16 -15.88
N ALA A 121 -5.20 12.25 -16.74
CA ALA A 121 -5.24 10.80 -16.49
C ALA A 121 -3.84 10.19 -16.36
N ILE A 122 -3.11 10.61 -15.32
CA ILE A 122 -1.73 10.30 -15.05
C ILE A 122 -1.73 9.21 -13.99
N GLU A 123 -1.66 7.96 -14.44
CA GLU A 123 -1.07 6.78 -13.79
C GLU A 123 -0.89 6.87 -12.25
N ASN A 124 -1.99 7.09 -11.52
CA ASN A 124 -2.08 6.87 -10.09
C ASN A 124 -2.62 5.46 -9.92
N THR A 125 -1.97 4.68 -9.07
CA THR A 125 -2.26 3.24 -8.97
C THR A 125 -1.69 2.75 -7.65
N THR A 126 -2.55 2.32 -6.73
CA THR A 126 -2.10 1.48 -5.62
C THR A 126 -2.33 0.01 -6.00
N LEU A 127 -1.25 -0.78 -6.01
CA LEU A 127 -1.32 -2.22 -6.29
C LEU A 127 -1.06 -2.97 -5.00
N ALA A 128 -1.90 -3.92 -4.65
CA ALA A 128 -1.68 -4.81 -3.51
C ALA A 128 -1.84 -6.28 -3.89
N ILE A 129 -1.08 -7.13 -3.21
CA ILE A 129 -1.23 -8.58 -3.25
C ILE A 129 -1.49 -9.04 -1.82
N VAL A 130 -2.51 -9.87 -1.61
CA VAL A 130 -2.83 -10.52 -0.35
C VAL A 130 -2.61 -12.02 -0.49
N VAL A 131 -1.83 -12.61 0.40
CA VAL A 131 -1.57 -14.05 0.41
C VAL A 131 -1.93 -14.61 1.78
N THR A 132 -2.63 -15.74 1.81
CA THR A 132 -2.98 -16.46 3.03
C THR A 132 -2.63 -17.94 2.88
N ASP A 133 -2.45 -18.63 3.99
CA ASP A 133 -2.33 -20.07 4.02
C ASP A 133 -3.68 -20.78 4.28
N ALA A 134 -4.78 -20.04 4.38
CA ALA A 134 -6.12 -20.62 4.48
C ALA A 134 -6.49 -21.42 3.21
N ILE A 135 -7.19 -22.53 3.38
CA ILE A 135 -7.78 -23.31 2.28
C ILE A 135 -8.96 -22.54 1.72
N LEU A 136 -8.79 -21.96 0.53
CA LEU A 136 -9.81 -21.16 -0.15
C LEU A 136 -10.02 -21.65 -1.58
N THR A 137 -11.29 -21.74 -1.98
CA THR A 137 -11.68 -21.90 -3.39
C THR A 137 -11.42 -20.61 -4.19
N LYS A 138 -11.33 -20.70 -5.52
CA LYS A 138 -11.13 -19.52 -6.39
C LYS A 138 -12.17 -18.40 -6.15
N PRO A 139 -13.48 -18.68 -5.98
CA PRO A 139 -14.46 -17.66 -5.62
C PRO A 139 -14.21 -17.03 -4.23
N GLN A 140 -13.77 -17.82 -3.25
CA GLN A 140 -13.43 -17.29 -1.92
C GLN A 140 -12.17 -16.41 -1.96
N VAL A 141 -11.16 -16.77 -2.76
CA VAL A 141 -9.99 -15.91 -3.01
C VAL A 141 -10.40 -14.60 -3.69
N LYS A 142 -11.32 -14.65 -4.67
CA LYS A 142 -11.89 -13.43 -5.27
C LYS A 142 -12.63 -12.59 -4.23
N ARG A 143 -13.40 -13.22 -3.34
CA ARG A 143 -14.09 -12.53 -2.25
C ARG A 143 -13.09 -11.88 -1.27
N LEU A 144 -12.00 -12.57 -0.93
CA LEU A 144 -10.93 -12.03 -0.11
C LEU A 144 -10.31 -10.78 -0.74
N ALA A 145 -10.03 -10.79 -2.05
CA ALA A 145 -9.53 -9.60 -2.75
C ALA A 145 -10.51 -8.42 -2.68
N ILE A 146 -11.82 -8.67 -2.79
CA ILE A 146 -12.86 -7.64 -2.65
C ILE A 146 -12.87 -7.06 -1.24
N ILE A 147 -12.83 -7.91 -0.20
CA ILE A 147 -12.82 -7.43 1.20
C ILE A 147 -11.52 -6.66 1.49
N ALA A 148 -10.39 -7.11 0.96
CA ALA A 148 -9.09 -6.48 1.16
C ALA A 148 -9.01 -5.04 0.60
N GLN A 149 -9.85 -4.67 -0.39
CA GLN A 149 -10.00 -3.27 -0.85
C GLN A 149 -10.43 -2.34 0.30
N THR A 150 -11.12 -2.84 1.34
CA THR A 150 -11.42 -2.02 2.54
C THR A 150 -10.14 -1.50 3.22
N GLY A 151 -9.00 -2.20 3.07
CA GLY A 151 -7.71 -1.73 3.54
C GLY A 151 -7.22 -0.46 2.85
N PHE A 152 -7.60 -0.25 1.59
CA PHE A 152 -7.27 0.97 0.84
C PHE A 152 -8.01 2.15 1.45
N ALA A 153 -9.32 2.03 1.67
CA ALA A 153 -10.14 3.08 2.30
C ALA A 153 -9.73 3.39 3.75
N ARG A 154 -9.12 2.44 4.46
CA ARG A 154 -8.55 2.62 5.80
C ARG A 154 -7.20 3.35 5.81
N ALA A 155 -6.50 3.39 4.68
CA ALA A 155 -5.14 3.91 4.60
C ALA A 155 -4.99 5.12 3.67
N ILE A 156 -5.93 5.37 2.76
CA ILE A 156 -5.83 6.37 1.70
C ILE A 156 -7.10 7.24 1.71
N TYR A 157 -6.91 8.55 1.71
CA TYR A 157 -8.00 9.53 1.69
C TYR A 157 -7.74 10.65 0.67
N PRO A 158 -8.60 10.84 -0.36
CA PRO A 158 -9.59 9.87 -0.86
C PRO A 158 -8.93 8.71 -1.63
N VAL A 159 -9.66 7.61 -1.82
CA VAL A 159 -9.21 6.44 -2.59
C VAL A 159 -10.25 6.04 -3.65
N HIS A 160 -9.87 5.19 -4.62
CA HIS A 160 -10.76 4.75 -5.71
C HIS A 160 -11.31 5.92 -6.53
N ALA A 161 -10.53 7.00 -6.65
CA ALA A 161 -10.90 8.10 -7.52
C ALA A 161 -11.00 7.59 -8.98
N PRO A 162 -11.78 8.24 -9.86
CA PRO A 162 -11.93 7.80 -11.25
C PRO A 162 -10.61 7.63 -12.03
N LEU A 163 -9.54 8.28 -11.57
CA LEU A 163 -8.20 8.24 -12.17
C LEU A 163 -7.22 7.31 -11.44
N ASP A 164 -7.68 6.58 -10.42
CA ASP A 164 -6.85 5.63 -9.66
C ASP A 164 -7.03 4.20 -10.19
N GLY A 165 -5.92 3.56 -10.54
CA GLY A 165 -5.87 2.18 -11.03
C GLY A 165 -5.79 1.16 -9.90
N ASP A 166 -6.55 1.34 -8.83
CA ASP A 166 -6.44 0.50 -7.63
C ASP A 166 -6.77 -0.97 -7.90
N VAL A 167 -5.82 -1.86 -7.60
CA VAL A 167 -5.99 -3.31 -7.83
C VAL A 167 -5.48 -4.11 -6.64
N VAL A 168 -6.30 -5.09 -6.23
CA VAL A 168 -5.92 -6.12 -5.26
C VAL A 168 -5.92 -7.49 -5.94
N PHE A 169 -4.79 -8.17 -5.90
CA PHE A 169 -4.68 -9.59 -6.18
C PHE A 169 -4.74 -10.38 -4.87
N ALA A 170 -5.35 -11.55 -4.88
CA ALA A 170 -5.33 -12.46 -3.74
C ALA A 170 -4.90 -13.87 -4.17
N ALA A 171 -4.21 -14.57 -3.27
CA ALA A 171 -3.80 -15.95 -3.44
C ALA A 171 -3.88 -16.71 -2.11
N ALA A 172 -3.99 -18.04 -2.20
CA ALA A 172 -4.04 -18.94 -1.06
C ALA A 172 -3.08 -20.12 -1.28
N THR A 173 -2.25 -20.47 -0.30
CA THR A 173 -1.38 -21.66 -0.37
C THR A 173 -2.08 -22.94 0.10
N CYS A 174 -3.25 -22.81 0.74
CA CYS A 174 -4.16 -23.89 1.11
C CYS A 174 -3.56 -24.92 2.09
N GLU A 175 -3.01 -24.45 3.20
CA GLU A 175 -2.42 -25.28 4.26
C GLU A 175 -3.38 -25.46 5.45
N ASN A 176 -4.18 -24.45 5.79
CA ASN A 176 -4.98 -24.41 7.03
C ASN A 176 -6.49 -24.28 6.75
N ALA A 177 -7.30 -25.12 7.36
CA ALA A 177 -8.76 -25.04 7.24
C ALA A 177 -9.32 -23.83 7.99
N ILE A 178 -10.36 -23.21 7.42
CA ILE A 178 -11.15 -22.17 8.08
C ILE A 178 -12.63 -22.47 7.91
N ASP A 179 -13.45 -21.90 8.80
CA ASP A 179 -14.88 -21.86 8.55
C ASP A 179 -15.18 -21.07 7.26
N PRO A 180 -15.95 -21.63 6.30
CA PRO A 180 -16.16 -21.02 5.00
C PRO A 180 -16.84 -19.65 5.00
N LEU A 181 -17.56 -19.30 6.08
CA LEU A 181 -18.36 -18.07 6.18
C LEU A 181 -17.79 -17.13 7.24
N TYR A 182 -17.78 -17.57 8.50
CA TYR A 182 -17.26 -16.81 9.62
C TYR A 182 -15.74 -16.65 9.49
N GLY A 183 -15.02 -17.75 9.24
CA GLY A 183 -13.56 -17.74 9.09
C GLY A 183 -13.12 -16.90 7.89
N LEU A 184 -13.84 -16.95 6.76
CA LEU A 184 -13.57 -16.09 5.61
C LEU A 184 -13.83 -14.60 5.92
N THR A 185 -14.86 -14.31 6.72
CA THR A 185 -15.17 -12.93 7.15
C THR A 185 -14.09 -12.39 8.07
N GLU A 186 -13.67 -13.18 9.06
CA GLU A 186 -12.59 -12.85 9.98
C GLU A 186 -11.27 -12.64 9.22
N LEU A 187 -10.90 -13.60 8.36
CA LEU A 187 -9.74 -13.51 7.49
C LEU A 187 -9.78 -12.24 6.63
N GLY A 188 -10.93 -11.91 6.03
CA GLY A 188 -11.10 -10.71 5.24
C GLY A 188 -10.91 -9.42 6.06
N ALA A 189 -11.44 -9.36 7.28
CA ALA A 189 -11.27 -8.22 8.17
C ALA A 189 -9.80 -8.01 8.56
N VAL A 190 -9.09 -9.11 8.88
CA VAL A 190 -7.65 -9.09 9.18
C VAL A 190 -6.85 -8.71 7.94
N ALA A 191 -7.18 -9.26 6.77
CA ALA A 191 -6.53 -8.93 5.50
C ALA A 191 -6.66 -7.44 5.16
N ALA A 192 -7.84 -6.84 5.36
CA ALA A 192 -8.03 -5.41 5.16
C ALA A 192 -7.16 -4.57 6.11
N ASN A 193 -6.99 -4.98 7.37
CA ASN A 193 -6.07 -4.32 8.31
C ASN A 193 -4.61 -4.46 7.86
N VAL A 194 -4.22 -5.65 7.43
CA VAL A 194 -2.87 -5.93 6.92
C VAL A 194 -2.57 -5.12 5.66
N VAL A 195 -3.53 -4.97 4.74
CA VAL A 195 -3.39 -4.09 3.57
C VAL A 195 -3.24 -2.63 3.98
N ALA A 196 -4.06 -2.14 4.92
CA ALA A 196 -3.96 -0.77 5.40
C ALA A 196 -2.57 -0.47 6.01
N ARG A 197 -2.06 -1.41 6.82
CA ARG A 197 -0.71 -1.35 7.39
C ARG A 197 0.36 -1.39 6.31
N ALA A 198 0.27 -2.30 5.34
CA ALA A 198 1.22 -2.40 4.24
C ALA A 198 1.30 -1.08 3.45
N ILE A 199 0.16 -0.44 3.17
CA ILE A 199 0.11 0.87 2.49
C ILE A 199 0.83 1.94 3.32
N ALA A 200 0.50 2.07 4.61
CA ALA A 200 1.13 3.06 5.48
C ALA A 200 2.63 2.81 5.63
N ARG A 201 3.06 1.55 5.79
CA ARG A 201 4.47 1.16 5.84
C ARG A 201 5.22 1.50 4.56
N GLY A 202 4.58 1.39 3.40
CA GLY A 202 5.17 1.79 2.12
C GLY A 202 5.57 3.26 2.08
N VAL A 203 4.76 4.14 2.67
CA VAL A 203 5.06 5.59 2.79
C VAL A 203 6.05 5.86 3.92
N TYR A 204 5.88 5.19 5.07
CA TYR A 204 6.78 5.33 6.22
C TYR A 204 8.23 4.96 5.88
N GLU A 205 8.45 3.86 5.16
CA GLU A 205 9.78 3.37 4.79
C GLU A 205 10.39 4.06 3.57
N ALA A 206 9.63 4.90 2.86
CA ALA A 206 10.10 5.54 1.65
C ALA A 206 11.23 6.56 1.90
N ASN A 207 12.13 6.69 0.93
CA ASN A 207 13.19 7.71 0.90
C ASN A 207 12.95 8.65 -0.27
N ALA A 208 13.11 9.96 -0.05
CA ALA A 208 12.98 10.93 -1.13
C ALA A 208 13.98 10.64 -2.25
N LEU A 209 13.57 10.86 -3.50
CA LEU A 209 14.47 10.71 -4.64
C LEU A 209 15.42 11.92 -4.70
N PRO A 210 16.68 11.73 -5.13
CA PRO A 210 17.72 12.77 -5.07
C PRO A 210 17.65 13.73 -6.27
N PHE A 211 16.51 14.39 -6.49
CA PHE A 211 16.37 15.42 -7.51
C PHE A 211 15.53 16.60 -7.02
N ALA A 212 15.77 17.79 -7.59
CA ALA A 212 15.06 19.00 -7.22
C ALA A 212 13.56 18.88 -7.50
N GLY A 213 12.72 19.16 -6.49
CA GLY A 213 11.26 19.05 -6.60
C GLY A 213 10.70 17.65 -6.36
N ALA A 214 11.52 16.66 -5.99
CA ALA A 214 11.02 15.39 -5.50
C ALA A 214 10.17 15.59 -4.22
N LEU A 215 9.07 14.85 -4.10
CA LEU A 215 8.28 14.85 -2.87
C LEU A 215 9.14 14.32 -1.71
N PRO A 216 9.05 14.95 -0.52
CA PRO A 216 9.82 14.53 0.64
C PRO A 216 9.33 13.15 1.12
N SER A 217 10.20 12.39 1.77
CA SER A 217 9.75 11.25 2.56
C SER A 217 9.08 11.72 3.83
N TRP A 218 8.19 10.89 4.38
CA TRP A 218 7.59 11.14 5.68
C TRP A 218 8.67 11.27 6.77
N LYS A 219 9.68 10.38 6.76
CA LYS A 219 10.78 10.39 7.73
C LYS A 219 11.60 11.68 7.68
N MET A 220 11.84 12.24 6.49
CA MET A 220 12.53 13.55 6.40
C MET A 220 11.79 14.68 7.12
N ARG A 221 10.45 14.62 7.20
CA ARG A 221 9.66 15.64 7.90
C ARG A 221 9.47 15.34 9.38
N PHE A 222 9.39 14.07 9.76
CA PHE A 222 8.85 13.68 11.06
C PHE A 222 9.62 12.60 11.82
N ALA A 223 10.61 11.93 11.23
CA ALA A 223 11.47 11.05 12.01
C ALA A 223 12.35 11.92 12.92
N ARG A 224 12.38 11.57 14.20
CA ARG A 224 13.34 12.08 15.17
C ARG A 224 14.45 11.07 15.34
#